data_AF-A0A951RSU8-F1
#
_entry.id   AF-A0A951RSU8-F1
#
_cell.length_a   1.000
_cell.length_b   1.000
_cell.length_c   1.000
_cell.angle_alpha   90.00
_cell.angle_beta   90.00
_cell.angle_gamma   90.00
#
_symmetry.space_group_name_H-M   'P 1'
#
loop_
_entity.id
_entity.type
_entity.pdbx_description
1 polymer ?
#
loop_
_entity_poly.entity_id
_entity_poly.type
_entity_poly.pdbx_seq_one_letter_code
_entity_poly.pdbx_strand_id
1 'polypeptide(L)'
;MKTLHKGLALLLLLFTSNQILAQSNPIRQNALFRGSAEKLAVTTNELDKAFTAAKGTVVSFKFQDLVFKGEVVSNIKRYENLHTVIVRSASLDNSLLSISKRINDDHTISYVGRILNERSADGYELTKNADGAYNFKKIKTDELLQDF
;
A
#
# COMPACT_ATOMS: atom_id res chain seq x y z
N MET A 1 27.40 -52.82 13.35
CA MET A 1 27.23 -51.81 12.28
C MET A 1 25.81 -51.75 11.69
N LYS A 2 25.04 -52.85 11.60
CA LYS A 2 23.69 -52.87 11.01
C LYS A 2 22.64 -52.02 11.74
N THR A 3 22.77 -51.82 13.06
CA THR A 3 21.87 -50.98 13.87
C THR A 3 22.16 -49.48 13.72
N LEU A 4 23.42 -49.11 13.49
CA LEU A 4 23.85 -47.73 13.27
C LEU A 4 23.29 -47.17 11.96
N HIS A 5 23.24 -47.99 10.90
CA HIS A 5 22.70 -47.58 9.60
C HIS A 5 21.18 -47.38 9.64
N LYS A 6 20.47 -48.17 10.47
CA LYS A 6 19.02 -47.99 10.69
C LYS A 6 18.72 -46.70 11.46
N GLY A 7 19.55 -46.35 12.45
CA GLY A 7 19.43 -45.09 13.18
C GLY A 7 19.72 -43.87 12.30
N LEU A 8 20.76 -43.94 11.45
CA LEU A 8 21.10 -42.88 10.51
C LEU A 8 20.00 -42.66 9.46
N ALA A 9 19.43 -43.75 8.92
CA ALA A 9 18.34 -43.69 7.95
C ALA A 9 17.07 -43.07 8.54
N LEU A 10 16.77 -43.37 9.81
CA LEU A 10 15.63 -42.77 10.52
C LEU A 10 15.83 -41.26 10.75
N LEU A 11 17.07 -40.84 11.06
CA LEU A 11 17.41 -39.43 11.23
C LEU A 11 17.20 -38.64 9.93
N LEU A 12 17.65 -39.17 8.80
CA LEU A 12 17.49 -38.56 7.47
C LEU A 12 16.02 -38.39 7.04
N LEU A 13 15.14 -39.33 7.43
CA LEU A 13 13.70 -39.26 7.18
C LEU A 13 12.98 -38.18 8.01
N LEU A 14 13.51 -37.84 9.19
CA LEU A 14 12.95 -36.78 10.05
C LEU A 14 13.35 -35.37 9.57
N PHE A 15 14.45 -35.23 8.81
CA PHE A 15 14.85 -33.94 8.24
C PHE A 15 14.03 -33.54 7.00
N THR A 16 13.47 -34.50 6.25
CA THR A 16 12.69 -34.19 5.03
C THR A 16 11.23 -33.83 5.30
N SER A 17 10.66 -34.20 6.45
CA SER A 17 9.26 -33.90 6.79
C SER A 17 8.99 -32.44 7.19
N ASN A 18 10.04 -31.67 7.52
CA ASN A 18 9.90 -30.27 7.94
C ASN A 18 9.80 -29.26 6.77
N GLN A 19 9.85 -29.70 5.51
CA GLN A 19 9.83 -28.80 4.33
C GLN A 19 8.43 -28.57 3.74
N ILE A 20 7.35 -29.10 4.34
CA ILE A 20 6.01 -29.07 3.73
C ILE A 20 5.18 -27.82 4.12
N LEU A 21 5.60 -27.02 5.11
CA LEU A 21 4.85 -25.84 5.56
C LEU A 21 5.27 -24.50 4.92
N ALA A 22 6.25 -24.50 4.01
CA ALA A 22 6.69 -23.28 3.32
C ALA A 22 5.91 -22.97 2.02
N GLN A 23 4.97 -23.82 1.62
CA GLN A 23 4.08 -23.54 0.50
C GLN A 23 2.85 -22.80 1.04
N SER A 24 3.02 -21.53 1.44
CA SER A 24 1.87 -20.63 1.46
C SER A 24 1.33 -20.61 0.03
N ASN A 25 0.10 -21.08 -0.17
CA ASN A 25 -0.58 -20.79 -1.43
C ASN A 25 -0.54 -19.27 -1.56
N PRO A 26 0.02 -18.69 -2.64
CA PRO A 26 -0.18 -17.28 -2.85
C PRO A 26 -1.69 -17.11 -2.89
N ILE A 27 -2.23 -16.41 -1.88
CA ILE A 27 -3.61 -15.92 -1.96
C ILE A 27 -3.65 -15.31 -3.35
N ARG A 28 -4.55 -15.79 -4.23
CA ARG A 28 -4.80 -15.10 -5.50
C ARG A 28 -5.35 -13.75 -5.12
N GLN A 29 -4.46 -12.81 -4.82
CA GLN A 29 -4.79 -11.47 -4.45
C GLN A 29 -5.48 -10.90 -5.69
N ASN A 30 -6.75 -10.56 -5.53
CA ASN A 30 -7.50 -9.99 -6.62
C ASN A 30 -6.87 -8.64 -6.96
N ALA A 31 -6.80 -8.28 -8.23
CA ALA A 31 -6.31 -6.97 -8.63
C ALA A 31 -7.50 -6.01 -8.64
N LEU A 32 -7.68 -5.26 -7.54
CA LEU A 32 -8.79 -4.30 -7.37
C LEU A 32 -8.82 -3.25 -8.47
N PHE A 33 -7.67 -2.87 -9.00
CA PHE A 33 -7.52 -1.79 -9.97
C PHE A 33 -7.18 -2.29 -11.38
N ARG A 34 -7.39 -3.58 -11.67
CA ARG A 34 -7.07 -4.20 -12.97
C ARG A 34 -7.69 -3.45 -14.15
N GLY A 35 -8.96 -3.06 -14.04
CA GLY A 35 -9.69 -2.32 -15.08
C GLY A 35 -9.54 -0.80 -15.03
N SER A 36 -8.76 -0.27 -14.08
CA SER A 36 -8.55 1.17 -13.91
C SER A 36 -7.34 1.66 -14.72
N ALA A 37 -7.27 2.96 -15.00
CA ALA A 37 -6.16 3.56 -15.73
C ALA A 37 -4.80 3.33 -15.04
N GLU A 38 -3.73 3.19 -15.82
CA GLU A 38 -2.36 3.01 -15.29
C GLU A 38 -1.84 4.24 -14.55
N LYS A 39 -2.35 5.43 -14.89
CA LYS A 39 -2.04 6.69 -14.23
C LYS A 39 -3.33 7.45 -13.95
N LEU A 40 -3.45 8.01 -12.76
CA LEU A 40 -4.56 8.88 -12.39
C LEU A 40 -3.99 10.26 -12.05
N ALA A 41 -4.24 11.24 -12.91
CA ALA A 41 -3.80 12.61 -12.63
C ALA A 41 -4.53 13.16 -11.39
N VAL A 42 -3.80 13.96 -10.59
CA VAL A 42 -4.34 14.62 -9.40
C VAL A 42 -3.71 16.00 -9.21
N THR A 43 -4.52 16.97 -8.81
CA THR A 43 -4.04 18.33 -8.52
C THR A 43 -3.57 18.44 -7.08
N THR A 44 -2.66 19.38 -6.79
CA THR A 44 -2.23 19.67 -5.42
C THR A 44 -3.39 20.16 -4.54
N ASN A 45 -4.31 20.95 -5.10
CA ASN A 45 -5.52 21.40 -4.40
C ASN A 45 -6.38 20.22 -3.94
N GLU A 46 -6.47 19.15 -4.74
CA GLU A 46 -7.21 17.96 -4.36
C GLU A 46 -6.52 17.21 -3.22
N LEU A 47 -5.18 17.11 -3.25
CA LEU A 47 -4.40 16.51 -2.17
C LEU A 47 -4.48 17.34 -0.88
N ASP A 48 -4.48 18.67 -0.98
CA ASP A 48 -4.50 19.57 0.19
C ASP A 48 -5.78 19.42 1.02
N LYS A 49 -6.90 19.01 0.42
CA LYS A 49 -8.15 18.71 1.13
C LYS A 49 -7.97 17.67 2.22
N ALA A 50 -7.02 16.74 2.08
CA ALA A 50 -6.78 15.72 3.09
C ALA A 50 -6.34 16.31 4.43
N PHE A 51 -5.55 17.39 4.39
CA PHE A 51 -4.89 17.95 5.57
C PHE A 51 -5.77 18.89 6.38
N THR A 52 -6.92 19.31 5.84
CA THR A 52 -7.92 20.13 6.54
C THR A 52 -9.03 19.29 7.19
N ALA A 53 -9.14 18.01 6.84
CA ALA A 53 -10.21 17.13 7.31
C ALA A 53 -9.92 16.54 8.70
N ALA A 54 -10.87 16.63 9.63
CA ALA A 54 -10.72 16.04 10.95
C ALA A 54 -10.85 14.51 10.92
N LYS A 55 -10.18 13.83 11.86
CA LYS A 55 -10.36 12.38 12.06
C LYS A 55 -11.84 12.05 12.32
N GLY A 56 -12.34 10.96 11.72
CA GLY A 56 -13.73 10.52 11.79
C GLY A 56 -14.65 11.17 10.75
N THR A 57 -14.16 12.12 9.96
CA THR A 57 -14.96 12.73 8.90
C THR A 57 -14.87 11.94 7.59
N VAL A 58 -15.94 11.98 6.79
CA VAL A 58 -15.95 11.39 5.46
C VAL A 58 -15.50 12.43 4.44
N VAL A 59 -14.49 12.06 3.64
CA VAL A 59 -13.92 12.87 2.57
C VAL A 59 -14.04 12.17 1.23
N SER A 60 -13.97 12.94 0.15
CA SER A 60 -13.99 12.43 -1.22
C SER A 60 -12.93 13.14 -2.03
N PHE A 61 -12.05 12.35 -2.65
CA PHE A 61 -11.00 12.83 -3.54
C PHE A 61 -11.31 12.41 -4.96
N LYS A 62 -11.20 13.35 -5.89
CA LYS A 62 -11.34 13.08 -7.33
C LYS A 62 -9.96 12.98 -7.98
N PHE A 63 -9.56 11.75 -8.29
CA PHE A 63 -8.48 11.47 -9.23
C PHE A 63 -9.11 11.27 -10.61
N GLN A 64 -8.42 11.63 -11.68
CA GLN A 64 -8.93 11.66 -13.06
C GLN A 64 -10.12 10.71 -13.34
N ASP A 65 -9.87 9.40 -13.33
CA ASP A 65 -10.86 8.35 -13.60
C ASP A 65 -11.30 7.56 -12.34
N LEU A 66 -10.92 8.02 -11.14
CA LEU A 66 -11.19 7.34 -9.88
C LEU A 66 -11.62 8.32 -8.79
N VAL A 67 -12.80 8.11 -8.22
CA VAL A 67 -13.24 8.81 -7.01
C VAL A 67 -12.94 7.96 -5.79
N PHE A 68 -12.05 8.45 -4.92
CA PHE A 68 -11.74 7.80 -3.65
C PHE A 68 -12.53 8.47 -2.52
N LYS A 69 -13.57 7.79 -2.02
CA LYS A 69 -14.39 8.26 -0.90
C LYS A 69 -14.14 7.40 0.33
N GLY A 70 -13.93 8.01 1.49
CA GLY A 70 -13.64 7.26 2.71
C GLY A 70 -13.62 8.11 3.97
N GLU A 71 -13.48 7.46 5.12
CA GLU A 71 -13.37 8.08 6.43
C GLU A 71 -11.91 8.36 6.78
N VAL A 72 -11.62 9.55 7.32
CA VAL A 72 -10.28 9.89 7.83
C VAL A 72 -10.01 9.12 9.12
N VAL A 73 -9.20 8.06 9.04
CA VAL A 73 -8.84 7.24 10.21
C VAL A 73 -7.64 7.80 10.99
N SER A 74 -6.80 8.59 10.32
CA SER A 74 -5.65 9.25 10.93
C SER A 74 -5.38 10.59 10.25
N ASN A 75 -5.09 11.62 11.04
CA ASN A 75 -4.59 12.90 10.57
C ASN A 75 -3.58 13.39 11.63
N ILE A 76 -2.29 13.24 11.34
CA ILE A 76 -1.21 13.45 12.31
C ILE A 76 -0.15 14.35 11.70
N LYS A 77 0.12 15.49 12.35
CA LYS A 77 1.29 16.33 12.12
C LYS A 77 2.38 15.90 13.11
N ARG A 78 3.27 14.98 12.68
CA ARG A 78 4.31 14.40 13.56
C ARG A 78 5.48 15.36 13.77
N TYR A 79 5.81 16.14 12.74
CA TYR A 79 6.85 17.17 12.77
C TYR A 79 6.32 18.45 12.12
N GLU A 80 6.97 19.59 12.34
CA GLU A 80 6.59 20.85 11.69
C GLU A 80 6.56 20.74 10.16
N ASN A 81 7.47 19.94 9.60
CA ASN A 81 7.63 19.74 8.17
C ASN A 81 7.01 18.45 7.62
N LEU A 82 6.30 17.66 8.43
CA LEU A 82 5.67 16.41 7.98
C LEU A 82 4.26 16.24 8.56
N HIS A 83 3.30 16.16 7.66
CA HIS A 83 1.89 15.96 7.96
C HIS A 83 1.36 14.76 7.17
N THR A 84 0.81 13.76 7.85
CA THR A 84 0.31 12.52 7.22
C THR A 84 -1.16 12.30 7.54
N VAL A 85 -1.93 11.92 6.52
CA VAL A 85 -3.35 11.62 6.60
C VAL A 85 -3.60 10.23 6.02
N ILE A 86 -4.43 9.44 6.70
CA ILE A 86 -4.86 8.13 6.25
C ILE A 86 -6.38 8.12 6.17
N VAL A 87 -6.90 7.69 5.02
CA VAL A 87 -8.31 7.62 4.72
C VAL A 87 -8.67 6.19 4.32
N ARG A 88 -9.69 5.61 4.95
CA ARG A 88 -10.17 4.25 4.68
C ARG A 88 -11.44 4.31 3.86
N SER A 89 -11.48 3.60 2.74
CA SER A 89 -12.67 3.52 1.89
C SER A 89 -13.41 2.21 2.11
N ALA A 90 -14.62 2.30 2.68
CA ALA A 90 -15.51 1.14 2.80
C ALA A 90 -16.00 0.62 1.42
N SER A 91 -16.13 1.50 0.43
CA SER A 91 -16.59 1.14 -0.93
C SER A 91 -15.51 0.51 -1.80
N LEU A 92 -14.22 0.70 -1.46
CA LEU A 92 -13.07 0.10 -2.14
C LEU A 92 -12.46 -1.00 -1.27
N ASP A 93 -13.29 -1.90 -0.74
CA ASP A 93 -12.86 -3.10 -0.01
C ASP A 93 -11.94 -2.83 1.21
N ASN A 94 -12.18 -1.72 1.92
CA ASN A 94 -11.35 -1.20 3.02
C ASN A 94 -9.95 -0.74 2.61
N SER A 95 -9.75 -0.40 1.34
CA SER A 95 -8.49 0.19 0.86
C SER A 95 -8.13 1.47 1.63
N LEU A 96 -6.83 1.64 1.87
CA LEU A 96 -6.26 2.78 2.57
C LEU A 96 -5.58 3.70 1.57
N LEU A 97 -6.00 4.96 1.56
CA LEU A 97 -5.27 6.06 0.95
C LEU A 97 -4.43 6.73 2.05
N SER A 98 -3.12 6.70 1.88
CA SER A 98 -2.17 7.45 2.72
C SER A 98 -1.60 8.60 1.91
N ILE A 99 -1.61 9.82 2.44
CA ILE A 99 -1.01 11.00 1.84
C ILE A 99 -0.16 11.69 2.90
N SER A 100 1.10 11.97 2.57
CA SER A 100 1.99 12.78 3.39
C SER A 100 2.39 14.05 2.64
N LYS A 101 2.29 15.18 3.31
CA LYS A 101 2.79 16.49 2.89
C LYS A 101 4.09 16.76 3.62
N ARG A 102 5.15 17.06 2.86
CA ARG A 102 6.47 17.40 3.36
C ARG A 102 6.85 18.81 2.93
N ILE A 103 7.35 19.59 3.88
CA ILE A 103 8.06 20.85 3.61
C ILE A 103 9.55 20.51 3.52
N ASN A 104 10.15 20.78 2.38
CA ASN A 104 11.57 20.55 2.12
C ASN A 104 12.42 21.70 2.67
N ASP A 105 13.74 21.50 2.75
CA ASP A 105 14.67 22.49 3.31
C ASP A 105 14.72 23.79 2.49
N ASP A 106 14.42 23.71 1.19
CA ASP A 106 14.26 24.84 0.27
C ASP A 106 12.87 25.51 0.35
N HIS A 107 12.06 25.16 1.35
CA HIS A 107 10.67 25.60 1.56
C HIS A 107 9.68 25.13 0.49
N THR A 108 10.09 24.27 -0.45
CA THR A 108 9.17 23.67 -1.40
C THR A 108 8.31 22.62 -0.73
N ILE A 109 7.09 22.44 -1.24
CA ILE A 109 6.16 21.41 -0.76
C ILE A 109 6.24 20.19 -1.68
N SER A 110 6.34 19.01 -1.09
CA SER A 110 6.23 17.74 -1.79
C SER A 110 5.15 16.85 -1.16
N TYR A 111 4.49 16.06 -2.00
CA TYR A 111 3.52 15.07 -1.59
C TYR A 111 4.01 13.67 -1.94
N VAL A 112 3.79 12.73 -1.04
CA VAL A 112 3.94 11.29 -1.29
C VAL A 112 2.69 10.59 -0.79
N GLY A 113 2.34 9.46 -1.39
CA GLY A 113 1.12 8.77 -1.00
C GLY A 113 0.92 7.47 -1.72
N ARG A 114 0.04 6.63 -1.18
CA ARG A 114 -0.30 5.32 -1.77
C ARG A 114 -1.76 4.99 -1.53
N ILE A 115 -2.35 4.24 -2.46
CA ILE A 115 -3.61 3.53 -2.29
C ILE A 115 -3.29 2.05 -2.22
N LEU A 116 -3.53 1.42 -1.08
CA LEU A 116 -3.18 0.03 -0.82
C LEU A 116 -4.37 -0.74 -0.24
N ASN A 117 -4.38 -2.03 -0.49
CA ASN A 117 -5.29 -2.98 0.14
C ASN A 117 -4.54 -4.26 0.44
N GLU A 118 -4.62 -4.76 1.68
CA GLU A 118 -3.90 -5.96 2.13
C GLU A 118 -4.30 -7.22 1.37
N ARG A 119 -5.49 -7.23 0.75
CA ARG A 119 -6.02 -8.36 -0.02
C ARG A 119 -5.92 -8.15 -1.54
N SER A 120 -5.25 -7.09 -1.99
CA SER A 120 -5.08 -6.76 -3.41
C SER A 120 -3.66 -6.96 -3.90
N ALA A 121 -3.53 -7.41 -5.16
CA ALA A 121 -2.25 -7.57 -5.85
C ALA A 121 -1.78 -6.28 -6.52
N ASP A 122 -2.65 -5.26 -6.55
CA ASP A 122 -2.35 -3.95 -7.11
C ASP A 122 -2.78 -2.81 -6.18
N GLY A 123 -2.17 -1.65 -6.44
CA GLY A 123 -2.44 -0.40 -5.77
C GLY A 123 -1.96 0.78 -6.60
N TYR A 124 -1.87 1.94 -5.98
CA TYR A 124 -1.33 3.13 -6.62
C TYR A 124 -0.27 3.81 -5.73
N GLU A 125 0.71 4.42 -6.37
CA GLU A 125 1.71 5.29 -5.73
C GLU A 125 1.67 6.69 -6.34
N LEU A 126 1.63 7.70 -5.47
CA LEU A 126 1.68 9.10 -5.87
C LEU A 126 3.11 9.45 -6.27
N THR A 127 3.29 9.87 -7.51
CA THR A 127 4.57 10.29 -8.07
C THR A 127 4.47 11.70 -8.64
N LYS A 128 5.59 12.43 -8.59
CA LYS A 128 5.74 13.74 -9.25
C LYS A 128 6.44 13.52 -10.60
N ASN A 129 5.82 13.99 -11.67
CA ASN A 129 6.40 13.96 -13.00
C ASN A 129 7.47 15.04 -13.17
N ALA A 130 8.23 14.97 -14.27
CA ALA A 130 9.28 15.94 -14.62
C ALA A 130 8.74 17.36 -14.85
N ASP A 131 7.46 17.49 -15.23
CA ASP A 131 6.73 18.76 -15.37
C ASP A 131 6.24 19.33 -14.02
N GLY A 132 6.48 18.61 -12.92
CA GLY A 132 6.05 18.97 -11.58
C GLY A 132 4.62 18.57 -11.22
N ALA A 133 3.87 17.97 -12.15
CA ALA A 133 2.51 17.50 -11.91
C ALA A 133 2.48 16.17 -11.13
N TYR A 134 1.44 15.96 -10.35
CA TYR A 134 1.25 14.74 -9.56
C TYR A 134 0.33 13.74 -10.26
N ASN A 135 0.68 12.46 -10.17
CA ASN A 135 -0.18 11.36 -10.61
C ASN A 135 -0.02 10.14 -9.71
N PHE A 136 -1.11 9.42 -9.50
CA PHE A 136 -1.09 8.08 -8.95
C PHE A 136 -0.75 7.10 -10.07
N LYS A 137 0.40 6.45 -9.99
CA LYS A 137 0.83 5.40 -10.91
C LYS A 137 0.49 4.03 -10.32
N LYS A 138 -0.10 3.15 -11.12
CA LYS A 138 -0.43 1.79 -10.68
C LYS A 138 0.86 1.04 -10.31
N ILE A 139 0.81 0.31 -9.22
CA ILE A 139 1.89 -0.53 -8.72
C ILE A 139 1.36 -1.93 -8.45
N LYS A 140 2.24 -2.92 -8.57
CA LYS A 140 2.01 -4.27 -8.06
C LYS A 140 2.41 -4.33 -6.60
N THR A 141 1.54 -4.86 -5.75
CA THR A 141 1.75 -4.90 -4.29
C THR A 141 2.17 -6.28 -3.80
N ASP A 142 1.92 -7.33 -4.58
CA ASP A 142 2.42 -8.69 -4.35
C ASP A 142 3.96 -8.77 -4.34
N GLU A 143 4.63 -7.92 -5.11
CA GLU A 143 6.09 -7.78 -5.10
C GLU A 143 6.62 -6.94 -3.92
N LEU A 144 5.77 -6.13 -3.27
CA LEU A 144 6.16 -5.18 -2.22
C LEU A 144 5.84 -5.66 -0.80
N LEU A 145 4.80 -6.48 -0.65
CA LEU A 145 4.40 -7.10 0.61
C LEU A 145 4.99 -8.52 0.64
N GLN A 146 6.29 -8.64 0.85
CA GLN A 146 6.92 -9.94 1.05
C GLN A 146 6.53 -10.46 2.44
N ASP A 147 5.95 -11.66 2.50
CA ASP A 147 5.48 -12.34 3.71
C ASP A 147 6.51 -12.24 4.86
N PHE A 148 6.07 -11.73 6.02
CA PHE A 148 6.79 -11.87 7.30
C PHE A 148 6.37 -13.14 8.02
#